data_AF-A0A6D2KWB6-F1
#
_entry.id   AF-A0A6D2KWB6-F1
#
_cell.length_a   1.000
_cell.length_b   1.000
_cell.length_c   1.000
_cell.angle_alpha   90.00
_cell.angle_beta   90.00
_cell.angle_gamma   90.00
#
_symmetry.space_group_name_H-M   'P 1'
#
loop_
_entity.id
_entity.type
_entity.pdbx_description
1 polymer ?
#
loop_
_entity_poly.entity_id
_entity_poly.type
_entity_poly.pdbx_seq_one_letter_code
_entity_poly.pdbx_strand_id
1 'polypeptide(L)'
;MSSLTSEFAEAETGVFWDIVGCPVPDELSVESVCEKIKSALADDGYGGKVSIQAYCDTEESKAAVVSAFESSGIDLVCAGVGLSRRLRMLQELASFAVHHEPSNLMLISKNVSSDSLCVLGSL
;
A
#
# COMPACT_ATOMS: atom_id res chain seq x y z
N MET A 1 1.69 -23.12 -12.03
CA MET A 1 1.02 -22.02 -11.32
C MET A 1 0.33 -22.65 -10.13
N SER A 2 0.76 -22.32 -8.92
CA SER A 2 0.05 -22.71 -7.70
C SER A 2 -1.26 -21.94 -7.65
N SER A 3 -2.39 -22.63 -7.71
CA SER A 3 -3.70 -22.00 -7.56
C SER A 3 -3.82 -21.40 -6.16
N LEU A 4 -4.40 -20.20 -6.06
CA LEU A 4 -4.83 -19.63 -4.78
C LEU A 4 -5.79 -20.62 -4.11
N THR A 5 -5.65 -20.80 -2.80
CA THR A 5 -6.68 -21.49 -2.04
C THR A 5 -7.92 -20.60 -1.99
N SER A 6 -9.12 -21.18 -1.87
CA SER A 6 -10.36 -20.39 -1.79
C SER A 6 -10.35 -19.40 -0.62
N GLU A 7 -9.56 -19.68 0.42
CA GLU A 7 -9.36 -18.81 1.58
C GLU A 7 -8.72 -17.47 1.19
N PHE A 8 -7.59 -17.50 0.46
CA PHE A 8 -6.87 -16.29 0.07
C PHE A 8 -7.51 -15.59 -1.14
N ALA A 9 -8.28 -16.31 -1.96
CA ALA A 9 -9.01 -15.71 -3.08
C ALA A 9 -10.07 -14.68 -2.57
N GLU A 10 -10.76 -15.00 -1.48
CA GLU A 10 -11.80 -14.14 -0.89
C GLU A 10 -11.30 -13.27 0.27
N ALA A 11 -10.05 -13.48 0.72
CA ALA A 11 -9.43 -12.74 1.81
C ALA A 11 -9.26 -11.24 1.48
N GLU A 12 -9.35 -10.39 2.51
CA GLU A 12 -9.10 -8.96 2.34
C GLU A 12 -7.65 -8.69 1.94
N THR A 13 -7.47 -7.86 0.93
CA THR A 13 -6.15 -7.44 0.45
C THR A 13 -5.83 -6.03 0.95
N GLY A 14 -4.79 -5.91 1.77
CA GLY A 14 -4.23 -4.63 2.22
C GLY A 14 -3.16 -4.13 1.26
N VAL A 15 -3.35 -2.95 0.67
CA VAL A 15 -2.41 -2.30 -0.23
C VAL A 15 -1.75 -1.11 0.47
N PHE A 16 -0.42 -1.14 0.57
CA PHE A 16 0.40 -0.15 1.27
C PHE A 16 1.28 0.57 0.26
N TRP A 17 0.98 1.83 -0.02
CA TRP A 17 1.56 2.56 -1.15
C TRP A 17 2.42 3.75 -0.73
N ASP A 18 3.73 3.65 -0.97
CA ASP A 18 4.70 4.75 -0.83
C ASP A 18 4.56 5.71 -2.02
N ILE A 19 3.74 6.76 -1.89
CA ILE A 19 3.52 7.71 -2.98
C ILE A 19 4.72 8.63 -3.23
N VAL A 20 5.65 8.72 -2.29
CA VAL A 20 6.90 9.48 -2.46
C VAL A 20 7.88 8.69 -3.31
N GLY A 21 7.99 7.38 -3.07
CA GLY A 21 8.81 6.47 -3.87
C GLY A 21 8.20 6.13 -5.23
N CYS A 22 6.88 5.99 -5.27
CA CYS A 22 6.09 5.59 -6.43
C CYS A 22 4.94 6.58 -6.65
N PRO A 23 5.22 7.81 -7.13
CA PRO A 23 4.20 8.82 -7.35
C PRO A 23 3.23 8.42 -8.47
N VAL A 24 2.07 9.07 -8.48
CA VAL A 24 1.11 8.95 -9.58
C VAL A 24 1.71 9.57 -10.85
N PRO A 25 1.68 8.87 -11.99
CA PRO A 25 2.09 9.46 -13.28
C PRO A 25 1.20 10.65 -13.65
N ASP A 26 1.77 11.65 -14.31
CA ASP A 26 1.07 12.91 -14.66
C ASP A 26 -0.20 12.68 -15.51
N GLU A 27 -0.26 11.59 -16.27
CA GLU A 27 -1.39 11.25 -17.14
C GLU A 27 -2.52 10.48 -16.43
N LEU A 28 -2.36 10.13 -15.15
CA LEU A 28 -3.32 9.33 -14.40
C LEU A 28 -3.83 10.09 -13.16
N SER A 29 -5.11 9.89 -12.84
CA SER A 29 -5.64 10.27 -11.53
C SER A 29 -5.35 9.18 -10.49
N VAL A 30 -5.32 9.56 -9.21
CA VAL A 30 -5.21 8.62 -8.08
C VAL A 30 -6.32 7.57 -8.16
N GLU A 31 -7.55 8.00 -8.45
CA GLU A 31 -8.72 7.14 -8.64
C GLU A 31 -8.46 6.08 -9.72
N SER A 32 -7.98 6.47 -10.90
CA SER A 32 -7.67 5.53 -11.98
C SER A 32 -6.54 4.56 -11.62
N VAL A 33 -5.57 4.97 -10.80
CA VAL A 33 -4.54 4.06 -10.28
C VAL A 33 -5.16 3.06 -9.30
N CYS A 34 -5.99 3.52 -8.38
CA CYS A 34 -6.70 2.66 -7.43
C CYS A 34 -7.61 1.64 -8.12
N GLU A 35 -8.34 2.06 -9.17
CA GLU A 35 -9.15 1.16 -10.00
C GLU A 35 -8.28 0.11 -10.68
N LYS A 36 -7.18 0.51 -11.31
CA LYS A 36 -6.25 -0.43 -11.95
C LYS A 36 -5.66 -1.44 -10.97
N ILE A 37 -5.31 -1.02 -9.75
CA ILE A 37 -4.84 -1.92 -8.69
C ILE A 37 -5.93 -2.95 -8.35
N LYS A 38 -7.16 -2.48 -8.10
CA LYS A 38 -8.30 -3.36 -7.76
C LYS A 38 -8.60 -4.35 -8.89
N SER A 39 -8.64 -3.89 -10.14
CA SER A 39 -8.88 -4.76 -11.30
C SER A 39 -7.77 -5.78 -11.48
N ALA A 40 -6.50 -5.38 -11.37
CA ALA A 40 -5.38 -6.32 -11.49
C ALA A 40 -5.39 -7.40 -10.40
N LEU A 41 -5.75 -7.05 -9.17
CA LEU A 41 -5.91 -8.01 -8.08
C LEU A 41 -7.04 -9.00 -8.36
N ALA A 42 -8.20 -8.51 -8.82
CA ALA A 42 -9.33 -9.36 -9.18
C ALA A 42 -9.00 -10.31 -10.34
N ASP A 43 -8.31 -9.81 -11.37
CA ASP A 43 -7.88 -10.60 -12.54
C ASP A 43 -6.87 -11.70 -12.15
N ASP A 44 -6.07 -11.48 -11.10
CA ASP A 44 -5.12 -12.47 -10.55
C ASP A 44 -5.77 -13.41 -9.52
N GLY A 45 -7.08 -13.29 -9.28
CA GLY A 45 -7.86 -14.19 -8.42
C GLY A 45 -8.05 -13.72 -6.97
N TYR A 46 -7.64 -12.50 -6.64
CA TYR A 46 -7.91 -11.86 -5.35
C TYR A 46 -9.23 -11.08 -5.43
N GLY A 47 -10.35 -11.79 -5.27
CA GLY A 47 -11.72 -11.26 -5.35
C GLY A 47 -12.23 -10.61 -4.05
N GLY A 48 -11.50 -10.76 -2.95
CA GLY A 48 -11.83 -10.15 -1.66
C GLY A 48 -11.80 -8.61 -1.68
N LYS A 49 -12.25 -8.01 -0.57
CA LYS A 49 -12.20 -6.55 -0.40
C LYS A 49 -10.76 -6.03 -0.52
N VAL A 50 -10.59 -4.87 -1.14
CA VAL A 50 -9.28 -4.20 -1.26
C VAL A 50 -9.29 -2.92 -0.43
N SER A 51 -8.38 -2.85 0.55
CA SER A 51 -8.16 -1.68 1.40
C SER A 51 -6.82 -1.03 1.03
N ILE A 52 -6.85 0.23 0.60
CA ILE A 52 -5.66 0.93 0.09
C ILE A 52 -5.29 2.08 1.03
N GLN A 53 -4.03 2.13 1.46
CA GLN A 53 -3.45 3.21 2.23
C GLN A 53 -2.24 3.80 1.51
N ALA A 54 -2.21 5.13 1.40
CA ALA A 54 -1.11 5.86 0.78
C ALA A 54 -0.27 6.60 1.83
N TYR A 55 1.04 6.67 1.62
CA TYR A 55 2.01 7.21 2.59
C TYR A 55 2.85 8.32 1.98
N CYS A 56 2.86 9.47 2.67
CA CYS A 56 3.67 10.64 2.36
C CYS A 56 4.58 11.05 3.52
N ASP A 57 5.46 12.01 3.28
CA ASP A 57 6.53 12.37 4.23
C ASP A 57 6.01 13.28 5.36
N THR A 58 5.44 14.42 4.98
CA THR A 58 5.05 15.48 5.91
C THR A 58 3.69 16.08 5.53
N GLU A 59 3.10 16.86 6.44
CA GLU A 59 1.86 17.59 6.19
C GLU A 59 2.00 18.56 5.00
N GLU A 60 3.18 19.14 4.76
CA GLU A 60 3.43 19.96 3.58
C GLU A 60 3.37 19.11 2.30
N SER A 61 3.98 17.93 2.29
CA SER A 61 3.90 17.02 1.14
C SER A 61 2.47 16.52 0.91
N LYS A 62 1.72 16.30 2.00
CA LYS A 62 0.30 15.94 1.95
C LYS A 62 -0.53 17.05 1.33
N ALA A 63 -0.36 18.28 1.79
CA ALA A 63 -1.09 19.44 1.27
C ALA A 63 -0.88 19.64 -0.24
N ALA A 64 0.30 19.27 -0.77
CA ALA A 64 0.60 19.35 -2.19
C ALA A 64 -0.19 18.35 -3.06
N VAL A 65 -0.63 17.22 -2.49
CA VAL A 65 -1.27 16.14 -3.27
C VAL A 65 -2.67 15.76 -2.77
N VAL A 66 -3.10 16.24 -1.60
CA VAL A 66 -4.34 15.80 -0.93
C VAL A 66 -5.58 15.95 -1.80
N SER A 67 -5.68 17.02 -2.59
CA SER A 67 -6.81 17.24 -3.51
C SER A 67 -6.96 16.13 -4.55
N ALA A 68 -5.86 15.48 -4.95
CA ALA A 68 -5.92 14.34 -5.87
C ALA A 68 -6.48 13.08 -5.20
N PHE A 69 -6.44 12.99 -3.87
CA PHE A 69 -6.91 11.84 -3.09
C PHE A 69 -8.36 11.99 -2.63
N GLU A 70 -8.90 13.22 -2.54
CA GLU A 70 -10.26 13.48 -2.06
C GLU A 70 -11.34 12.68 -2.81
N SER A 71 -11.22 12.54 -4.14
CA SER A 71 -12.20 11.77 -4.94
C SER A 71 -11.99 10.25 -4.89
N SER A 72 -10.78 9.80 -4.55
CA SER A 72 -10.40 8.37 -4.58
C SER A 72 -10.90 7.58 -3.37
N GLY A 73 -11.30 8.26 -2.29
CA GLY A 73 -11.77 7.64 -1.05
C GLY A 73 -10.69 6.86 -0.29
N ILE A 74 -9.40 7.06 -0.61
CA ILE A 74 -8.28 6.44 0.09
C ILE A 74 -7.59 7.43 1.05
N ASP A 75 -7.18 6.92 2.21
CA ASP A 75 -6.52 7.74 3.22
C ASP A 75 -5.06 7.99 2.86
N LEU A 76 -4.66 9.26 2.98
CA LEU A 76 -3.27 9.69 2.84
C LEU A 76 -2.66 9.95 4.22
N VAL A 77 -1.68 9.12 4.58
CA VAL A 77 -1.02 9.07 5.89
C VAL A 77 0.32 9.79 5.84
N CYS A 78 0.55 10.72 6.78
CA CYS A 78 1.87 11.31 7.00
C CYS A 78 2.70 10.37 7.90
N ALA A 79 3.80 9.89 7.36
CA ALA A 79 4.58 8.80 7.96
C ALA A 79 6.05 9.15 8.23
N GLY A 80 6.43 10.42 8.05
CA GLY A 80 7.79 10.90 8.22
C GLY A 80 8.66 10.63 6.99
N VAL A 81 9.89 11.12 7.00
CA VAL A 81 10.79 11.08 5.82
C VAL A 81 11.64 9.81 5.83
N GLY A 82 11.84 9.21 4.65
CA GLY A 82 12.84 8.15 4.44
C GLY A 82 12.56 6.89 5.26
N LEU A 83 13.46 6.57 6.21
CA LEU A 83 13.34 5.36 7.04
C LEU A 83 12.09 5.39 7.93
N SER A 84 11.71 6.56 8.47
CA SER A 84 10.51 6.69 9.30
C SER A 84 9.25 6.29 8.53
N ARG A 85 9.14 6.71 7.27
CA ARG A 85 8.05 6.32 6.37
C ARG A 85 7.96 4.82 6.23
N ARG A 86 9.10 4.19 5.92
CA ARG A 86 9.20 2.75 5.68
C ARG A 86 8.84 1.95 6.93
N LEU A 87 9.36 2.36 8.09
CA LEU A 87 9.04 1.70 9.36
C LEU A 87 7.55 1.82 9.69
N ARG A 88 6.96 2.99 9.47
CA ARG A 88 5.52 3.19 9.68
C ARG A 88 4.69 2.32 8.73
N MET A 89 5.04 2.26 7.45
CA MET A 89 4.38 1.38 6.47
C MET A 89 4.47 -0.08 6.89
N LEU A 90 5.65 -0.56 7.29
CA LEU A 90 5.84 -1.95 7.74
C LEU A 90 5.04 -2.25 9.01
N GLN A 91 4.94 -1.29 9.94
CA GLN A 91 4.15 -1.44 11.16
C GLN A 91 2.65 -1.57 10.85
N GLU A 92 2.10 -0.73 9.97
CA GLU A 92 0.70 -0.80 9.56
C GLU A 92 0.40 -2.09 8.76
N LEU A 93 1.33 -2.50 7.90
CA LEU A 93 1.26 -3.78 7.16
C LEU A 93 1.23 -4.98 8.12
N ALA A 94 2.12 -5.02 9.11
CA ALA A 94 2.13 -6.07 10.11
C ALA A 94 0.86 -6.06 10.97
N SER A 95 0.38 -4.87 11.36
CA SER A 95 -0.88 -4.71 12.07
C SER A 95 -2.05 -5.27 11.25
N PHE A 96 -2.12 -4.95 9.96
CA PHE A 96 -3.18 -5.45 9.09
C PHE A 96 -3.20 -6.99 9.03
N ALA A 97 -2.03 -7.61 8.87
CA ALA A 97 -1.91 -9.07 8.84
C ALA A 97 -2.41 -9.75 10.13
N VAL A 98 -2.23 -9.10 11.29
CA VAL A 98 -2.68 -9.61 12.59
C VAL A 98 -4.20 -9.49 12.76
N HIS A 99 -4.82 -8.44 12.21
CA HIS A 99 -6.25 -8.17 12.40
C HIS A 99 -7.14 -8.80 11.33
N HIS A 100 -6.57 -9.20 10.19
CA HIS A 100 -7.28 -9.78 9.05
C HIS A 100 -6.64 -11.15 8.74
N GLU A 101 -7.24 -12.25 9.22
CA GLU A 101 -6.77 -13.61 8.96
C GLU A 101 -7.90 -14.46 8.36
N PRO A 102 -7.73 -15.03 7.16
CA PRO A 102 -6.61 -14.81 6.22
C PRO A 102 -6.60 -13.39 5.62
N SER A 103 -5.42 -12.93 5.20
CA SER A 103 -5.24 -11.69 4.43
C SER A 103 -4.21 -11.84 3.32
N ASN A 104 -4.32 -10.96 2.32
CA ASN A 104 -3.28 -10.72 1.32
C ASN A 104 -2.68 -9.34 1.53
N LEU A 105 -1.40 -9.18 1.17
CA LEU A 105 -0.65 -7.94 1.36
C LEU A 105 0.03 -7.54 0.05
N MET A 106 -0.16 -6.29 -0.37
CA MET A 106 0.53 -5.69 -1.50
C MET A 106 1.30 -4.45 -1.02
N LEU A 107 2.62 -4.44 -1.23
CA LEU A 107 3.48 -3.30 -0.91
C LEU A 107 3.94 -2.63 -2.21
N ILE A 108 3.62 -1.36 -2.39
CA ILE A 108 4.06 -0.54 -3.52
C ILE A 108 5.08 0.45 -3.00
N SER A 109 6.36 0.19 -3.23
CA SER A 109 7.45 1.09 -2.83
C SER A 109 8.62 1.02 -3.80
N LYS A 110 9.37 2.12 -3.90
CA LYS A 110 10.58 2.16 -4.72
C LYS A 110 11.61 1.22 -4.12
N ASN A 111 12.13 0.32 -4.95
CA ASN A 111 13.11 -0.68 -4.55
C ASN A 111 14.26 -0.03 -3.77
N VAL A 112 14.46 -0.50 -2.55
CA VAL A 112 15.66 -0.21 -1.78
C VAL A 112 16.78 -1.06 -2.35
N SER A 113 17.94 -0.45 -2.64
CA SER A 113 19.17 -1.24 -2.71
C SER A 113 19.24 -2.14 -1.45
N SER A 114 19.77 -3.35 -1.59
CA SER A 114 19.81 -4.40 -0.55
C SER A 114 20.36 -3.91 0.81
N ASP A 115 21.04 -2.77 0.84
CA ASP A 115 21.59 -2.11 2.03
C ASP A 115 20.55 -1.50 3.00
N SER A 116 19.27 -1.37 2.63
CA SER A 116 18.26 -0.74 3.52
C SER A 116 17.35 -1.72 4.27
N LEU A 117 17.57 -3.03 4.13
CA LEU A 117 16.92 -4.01 5.01
C LEU A 117 17.65 -4.02 6.35
N CYS A 118 17.36 -3.02 7.20
CA CYS A 118 17.54 -3.22 8.63
C CYS A 118 16.54 -4.30 9.04
N VAL A 119 17.01 -5.55 9.09
CA VAL A 119 16.36 -6.62 9.83
C VAL A 119 16.21 -6.09 11.25
N LEU A 120 15.00 -5.67 11.63
CA LEU A 120 14.66 -5.48 13.03
C LEU A 120 14.57 -6.89 13.63
N GLY A 121 15.75 -7.43 13.95
CA GLY A 121 15.90 -8.66 14.68
C GLY A 121 15.38 -8.50 16.10
N SER A 122 14.54 -9.44 16.48
CA SER A 122 14.35 -9.96 17.83
C SER A 122 13.77 -9.00 18.88
N LEU A 123 12.47 -9.16 19.13
CA LEU A 123 11.94 -9.18 20.49
C LEU A 123 11.49 -10.61 20.82
#